data_AF-A0A4P6FU44-F1
#
_entry.id   AF-A0A4P6FU44-F1
#
_cell.length_a   1.000
_cell.length_b   1.000
_cell.length_c   1.000
_cell.angle_alpha   90.00
_cell.angle_beta   90.00
_cell.angle_gamma   90.00
#
_symmetry.space_group_name_H-M   'P 1'
#
loop_
_entity.id
_entity.type
_entity.pdbx_description
1 polymer ?
#
loop_
_entity_poly.entity_id
_entity_poly.type
_entity_poly.pdbx_seq_one_letter_code
_entity_poly.pdbx_strand_id
1 'polypeptide(L)'
;MNDANLARTLATEAGALLLQLRAEGKQTGKALGKAGDLLSNAYLLEALARHRPGDAVLSEETASTADRLANPRCWIIDPLDGTREYGEGRSDWAVHVGLAIEGRAAVGAVALPDLGLTMDSGRPPSLPQSNRGLRMLVSRTRPAPEALAVATELQAELVPMGSAGAKAMAVLRGEADIYLHSGGQFEWDNCAPAAVAVAAGLHVSRLDGSHMAYNKPCPELPDLLICRHDLAERILSFCR
;
A
#
# COMPACT_ATOMS: atom_id res chain seq x y z
N MET A 1 -9.92 -21.78 -0.06
CA MET A 1 -9.16 -20.72 -0.74
C MET A 1 -7.94 -20.37 0.11
N ASN A 2 -6.73 -20.32 -0.45
CA ASN A 2 -5.53 -19.92 0.29
C ASN A 2 -5.51 -18.40 0.57
N ASP A 3 -4.60 -17.94 1.43
CA ASP A 3 -4.56 -16.53 1.87
C ASP A 3 -4.27 -15.56 0.72
N ALA A 4 -3.35 -15.88 -0.20
CA ALA A 4 -3.03 -15.01 -1.33
C ALA A 4 -4.21 -14.84 -2.31
N ASN A 5 -4.92 -15.93 -2.64
CA ASN A 5 -6.12 -15.85 -3.46
C ASN A 5 -7.25 -15.11 -2.76
N LEU A 6 -7.37 -15.25 -1.43
CA LEU A 6 -8.34 -14.48 -0.65
C LEU A 6 -8.01 -13.00 -0.69
N ALA A 7 -6.77 -12.60 -0.38
CA ALA A 7 -6.33 -11.21 -0.43
C ALA A 7 -6.63 -10.55 -1.79
N ARG A 8 -6.27 -11.24 -2.89
CA ARG A 8 -6.56 -10.78 -4.25
C ARG A 8 -8.05 -10.62 -4.49
N THR A 9 -8.85 -11.63 -4.13
CA THR A 9 -10.31 -11.61 -4.34
C THR A 9 -10.94 -10.42 -3.60
N LEU A 10 -10.60 -10.26 -2.32
CA LEU A 10 -11.13 -9.18 -1.49
C LEU A 10 -10.75 -7.80 -2.03
N ALA A 11 -9.48 -7.60 -2.42
CA ALA A 11 -9.03 -6.32 -2.98
C ALA A 11 -9.74 -6.01 -4.31
N THR A 12 -9.88 -7.00 -5.21
CA THR A 12 -10.58 -6.83 -6.49
C THR A 12 -12.05 -6.52 -6.30
N GLU A 13 -12.76 -7.26 -5.44
CA GLU A 13 -14.20 -7.07 -5.19
C GLU A 13 -14.49 -5.73 -4.49
N ALA A 14 -13.70 -5.36 -3.48
CA ALA A 14 -13.79 -4.05 -2.85
C ALA A 14 -13.56 -2.90 -3.85
N GLY A 15 -12.55 -3.05 -4.73
CA GLY A 15 -12.31 -2.10 -5.81
C GLY A 15 -13.50 -1.98 -6.79
N ALA A 16 -14.14 -3.09 -7.13
CA ALA A 16 -15.34 -3.09 -7.98
C ALA A 16 -16.53 -2.38 -7.32
N LEU A 17 -16.74 -2.59 -6.01
CA LEU A 17 -17.77 -1.88 -5.23
C LEU A 17 -17.54 -0.36 -5.23
N LEU A 18 -16.28 0.07 -5.07
CA LEU A 18 -15.91 1.48 -5.14
C LEU A 18 -16.15 2.08 -6.53
N LEU A 19 -15.79 1.37 -7.60
CA LEU A 19 -16.09 1.82 -8.97
C LEU A 19 -17.60 1.94 -9.21
N GLN A 20 -18.39 0.98 -8.71
CA GLN A 20 -19.84 1.02 -8.80
C GLN A 20 -20.40 2.24 -8.05
N LEU A 21 -19.98 2.46 -6.80
CA LEU A 21 -20.40 3.62 -6.00
C LEU A 21 -20.11 4.94 -6.71
N ARG A 22 -18.91 5.07 -7.30
CA ARG A 22 -18.53 6.25 -8.09
C ARG A 22 -19.41 6.42 -9.32
N ALA A 23 -19.72 5.33 -10.03
CA ALA A 23 -20.54 5.35 -11.24
C ALA A 23 -22.00 5.73 -10.98
N GLU A 24 -22.52 5.50 -9.77
CA GLU A 24 -23.88 5.95 -9.40
C GLU A 24 -24.03 7.48 -9.41
N GLY A 25 -22.94 8.24 -9.26
CA GLY A 25 -22.94 9.70 -9.38
C GLY A 25 -23.76 10.45 -8.31
N LYS A 26 -24.18 9.77 -7.23
CA LYS A 26 -25.01 10.36 -6.16
C LYS A 26 -24.24 11.25 -5.20
N GLN A 27 -22.92 11.08 -5.12
CA GLN A 27 -22.00 11.81 -4.23
C GLN A 27 -20.75 12.21 -5.01
N THR A 28 -20.08 13.28 -4.59
CA THR A 28 -18.84 13.78 -5.20
C THR A 28 -17.85 14.23 -4.13
N GLY A 29 -16.57 14.36 -4.52
CA GLY A 29 -15.52 14.92 -3.67
C GLY A 29 -15.40 14.18 -2.33
N LYS A 30 -15.30 14.93 -1.24
CA LYS A 30 -15.14 14.39 0.12
C LYS A 30 -16.30 13.48 0.56
N ALA A 31 -17.53 13.76 0.12
CA ALA A 31 -18.69 12.94 0.48
C ALA A 31 -18.64 11.57 -0.19
N LEU A 32 -18.19 11.52 -1.44
CA LEU A 32 -17.94 10.27 -2.17
C LEU A 32 -16.81 9.47 -1.51
N GLY A 33 -15.70 10.13 -1.17
CA GLY A 33 -14.57 9.49 -0.47
C GLY A 33 -15.03 8.77 0.79
N LYS A 34 -15.68 9.50 1.71
CA LYS A 34 -16.20 8.93 2.95
C LYS A 34 -17.18 7.77 2.74
N ALA A 35 -18.02 7.84 1.72
CA ALA A 35 -18.94 6.75 1.41
C ALA A 35 -18.21 5.52 0.87
N GLY A 36 -17.14 5.74 0.09
CA GLY A 36 -16.24 4.69 -0.39
C GLY A 36 -15.54 3.97 0.75
N ASP A 37 -14.92 4.72 1.67
CA ASP A 37 -14.24 4.18 2.84
C ASP A 37 -15.18 3.26 3.64
N LEU A 38 -16.39 3.76 3.98
CA LEU A 38 -17.40 3.01 4.73
C LEU A 38 -17.88 1.75 4.01
N LEU A 39 -18.16 1.86 2.70
CA LEU A 39 -18.66 0.74 1.90
C LEU A 39 -17.62 -0.37 1.79
N SER A 40 -16.39 -0.01 1.43
CA SER A 40 -15.28 -0.94 1.27
C SER A 40 -14.92 -1.61 2.61
N ASN A 41 -14.86 -0.82 3.69
CA ASN A 41 -14.56 -1.34 5.02
C ASN A 41 -15.58 -2.37 5.48
N ALA A 42 -16.88 -2.07 5.36
CA ALA A 42 -17.94 -2.98 5.76
C ALA A 42 -17.84 -4.32 5.02
N TYR A 43 -17.62 -4.27 3.70
CA TYR A 43 -17.44 -5.46 2.88
C TYR A 43 -16.22 -6.29 3.33
N LEU A 44 -15.05 -5.65 3.48
CA LEU A 44 -13.81 -6.33 3.83
C LEU A 44 -13.88 -6.97 5.22
N LEU A 45 -14.43 -6.27 6.21
CA LEU A 45 -14.60 -6.80 7.56
C LEU A 45 -15.54 -8.01 7.58
N GLU A 46 -16.70 -7.92 6.90
CA GLU A 46 -17.64 -9.04 6.82
C GLU A 46 -17.01 -10.24 6.12
N ALA A 47 -16.30 -10.01 5.02
CA ALA A 47 -15.68 -11.07 4.25
C ALA A 47 -14.52 -11.75 5.01
N LEU A 48 -13.70 -10.99 5.73
CA LEU A 48 -12.64 -11.53 6.57
C LEU A 48 -13.20 -12.31 7.76
N ALA A 49 -14.22 -11.79 8.45
CA ALA A 49 -14.89 -12.51 9.53
C ALA A 49 -15.48 -13.85 9.06
N ARG A 50 -16.00 -13.90 7.83
CA ARG A 50 -16.55 -15.13 7.23
C ARG A 50 -15.47 -16.15 6.85
N HIS A 51 -14.38 -15.71 6.21
CA HIS A 51 -13.37 -16.61 5.65
C HIS A 51 -12.23 -16.94 6.61
N ARG A 52 -11.95 -16.07 7.57
CA ARG A 52 -10.84 -16.16 8.54
C ARG A 52 -11.31 -15.72 9.94
N PRO A 53 -12.35 -16.37 10.52
CA PRO A 53 -12.91 -15.98 11.82
C PRO A 53 -11.91 -16.05 12.99
N GLY A 54 -10.79 -16.76 12.84
CA GLY A 54 -9.74 -16.88 13.84
C GLY A 54 -8.56 -15.92 13.66
N ASP A 55 -8.50 -15.15 12.57
CA ASP A 55 -7.43 -14.16 12.36
C ASP A 55 -7.88 -12.80 12.92
N ALA A 56 -6.93 -11.99 13.40
CA ALA A 56 -7.23 -10.61 13.78
C ALA A 56 -7.37 -9.70 12.54
N VAL A 57 -8.00 -8.54 12.73
CA VAL A 57 -8.13 -7.52 11.67
C VAL A 57 -7.77 -6.14 12.24
N LEU A 58 -6.97 -5.39 11.50
CA LEU A 58 -6.64 -3.98 11.68
C LEU A 58 -7.08 -3.25 10.41
N SER A 59 -8.04 -2.33 10.54
CA SER A 59 -8.52 -1.50 9.43
C SER A 59 -8.28 -0.03 9.75
N GLU A 60 -7.95 0.78 8.75
CA GLU A 60 -7.92 2.25 8.89
C GLU A 60 -9.26 2.78 9.44
N GLU A 61 -10.36 2.23 8.95
CA GLU A 61 -11.72 2.74 9.15
C GLU A 61 -12.40 2.21 10.42
N THR A 62 -11.68 1.47 11.27
CA THR A 62 -12.26 0.86 12.47
C THR A 62 -11.28 0.86 13.62
N ALA A 63 -11.77 1.28 14.80
CA ALA A 63 -10.96 1.27 16.01
C ALA A 63 -10.43 -0.14 16.29
N SER A 64 -9.11 -0.26 16.45
CA SER A 64 -8.47 -1.53 16.77
C SER A 64 -8.58 -1.84 18.26
N THR A 65 -8.78 -3.11 18.62
CA THR A 65 -8.69 -3.59 20.00
C THR A 65 -7.31 -4.17 20.28
N ALA A 66 -6.87 -4.15 21.55
CA ALA A 66 -5.58 -4.72 21.95
C ALA A 66 -5.50 -6.25 21.75
N ASP A 67 -6.65 -6.93 21.68
CA ASP A 67 -6.73 -8.39 21.50
C ASP A 67 -6.04 -8.86 20.21
N ARG A 68 -5.95 -8.01 19.18
CA ARG A 68 -5.21 -8.33 17.94
C ARG A 68 -3.73 -8.65 18.18
N LEU A 69 -3.14 -8.09 19.23
CA LEU A 69 -1.70 -8.21 19.53
C LEU A 69 -1.35 -9.62 20.04
N ALA A 70 -2.32 -10.37 20.55
CA ALA A 70 -2.14 -11.76 20.95
C ALA A 70 -2.24 -12.72 19.76
N ASN A 71 -2.74 -12.26 18.61
CA ASN A 71 -2.89 -13.10 17.42
C ASN A 71 -1.67 -12.95 16.50
N PRO A 72 -0.95 -14.05 16.19
CA PRO A 72 0.19 -13.99 15.28
C PRO A 72 -0.24 -13.67 13.84
N ARG A 73 -1.53 -13.81 13.49
CA ARG A 73 -2.09 -13.55 12.16
C ARG A 73 -3.04 -12.37 12.22
N CYS A 74 -2.68 -11.28 11.53
CA CYS A 74 -3.46 -10.05 11.52
C CYS A 74 -3.63 -9.57 10.07
N TRP A 75 -4.87 -9.52 9.59
CA TRP A 75 -5.20 -8.86 8.33
C TRP A 75 -5.13 -7.36 8.55
N ILE A 76 -4.29 -6.67 7.78
CA ILE A 76 -4.11 -5.23 7.87
C ILE A 76 -4.60 -4.65 6.55
N ILE A 77 -5.71 -3.93 6.61
CA ILE A 77 -6.45 -3.47 5.44
C ILE A 77 -6.54 -1.95 5.39
N ASP A 78 -6.42 -1.43 4.18
CA ASP A 78 -6.78 -0.07 3.83
C ASP A 78 -7.94 -0.18 2.83
N PRO A 79 -9.19 0.08 3.28
CA PRO A 79 -10.35 -0.04 2.42
C PRO A 79 -10.34 0.89 1.21
N LEU A 80 -9.65 2.02 1.28
CA LEU A 80 -9.55 3.01 0.20
C LEU A 80 -8.33 3.93 0.44
N ASP A 81 -7.16 3.49 0.00
CA ASP A 81 -5.95 4.31 0.04
C ASP A 81 -6.02 5.38 -1.05
N GLY A 82 -5.86 6.64 -0.67
CA GLY A 82 -6.08 7.77 -1.59
C GLY A 82 -7.54 8.19 -1.71
N THR A 83 -8.30 8.18 -0.61
CA THR A 83 -9.68 8.70 -0.51
C THR A 83 -9.88 10.04 -1.22
N ARG A 84 -8.88 10.94 -1.13
CA ARG A 84 -8.90 12.23 -1.82
C ARG A 84 -8.84 12.06 -3.33
N GLU A 85 -7.86 11.31 -3.84
CA GLU A 85 -7.71 11.02 -5.26
C GLU A 85 -8.96 10.36 -5.85
N TYR A 86 -9.54 9.39 -5.13
CA TYR A 86 -10.80 8.75 -5.49
C TYR A 86 -11.96 9.76 -5.57
N GLY A 87 -12.11 10.62 -4.56
CA GLY A 87 -13.14 11.67 -4.53
C GLY A 87 -12.96 12.75 -5.61
N GLU A 88 -11.72 13.01 -6.03
CA GLU A 88 -11.35 13.92 -7.13
C GLU A 88 -11.52 13.28 -8.52
N GLY A 89 -11.90 12.00 -8.61
CA GLY A 89 -12.08 11.27 -9.87
C GLY A 89 -10.76 10.92 -10.57
N ARG A 90 -9.65 10.86 -9.82
CA ARG A 90 -8.35 10.42 -10.33
C ARG A 90 -8.24 8.89 -10.27
N SER A 91 -7.19 8.35 -10.89
CA SER A 91 -6.90 6.92 -10.95
C SER A 91 -5.78 6.44 -10.02
N ASP A 92 -5.12 7.36 -9.30
CA ASP A 92 -4.04 7.06 -8.35
C ASP A 92 -4.57 6.86 -6.92
N TRP A 93 -5.43 5.86 -6.77
CA TRP A 93 -5.97 5.34 -5.51
C TRP A 93 -6.00 3.81 -5.54
N ALA A 94 -6.10 3.17 -4.38
CA ALA A 94 -5.95 1.73 -4.24
C ALA A 94 -6.86 1.12 -3.17
N VAL A 95 -6.92 -0.21 -3.13
CA VAL A 95 -7.41 -0.99 -1.99
C VAL A 95 -6.29 -1.91 -1.52
N HIS A 96 -5.99 -1.93 -0.23
CA HIS A 96 -4.97 -2.79 0.36
C HIS A 96 -5.58 -3.91 1.16
N VAL A 97 -5.19 -5.15 0.84
CA VAL A 97 -5.49 -6.32 1.67
C VAL A 97 -4.19 -7.02 1.99
N GLY A 98 -3.64 -6.71 3.17
CA GLY A 98 -2.42 -7.31 3.70
C GLY A 98 -2.73 -8.32 4.80
N LEU A 99 -1.85 -9.30 4.97
CA LEU A 99 -1.82 -10.22 6.11
C LEU A 99 -0.41 -10.23 6.68
N ALA A 100 -0.31 -9.75 7.91
CA ALA A 100 0.88 -9.89 8.72
C ALA A 100 0.86 -11.23 9.47
N ILE A 101 1.96 -11.98 9.38
CA ILE A 101 2.19 -13.20 10.15
C ILE A 101 3.45 -12.98 10.99
N GLU A 102 3.33 -13.10 12.31
CA GLU A 102 4.41 -12.85 13.27
C GLU A 102 5.09 -11.48 13.06
N GLY A 103 4.26 -10.47 12.77
CA GLY A 103 4.69 -9.09 12.54
C GLY A 103 5.38 -8.85 11.20
N ARG A 104 5.39 -9.81 10.27
CA ARG A 104 5.93 -9.65 8.92
C ARG A 104 4.81 -9.60 7.89
N ALA A 105 4.91 -8.69 6.92
CA ALA A 105 4.00 -8.65 5.78
C ALA A 105 4.20 -9.91 4.90
N ALA A 106 3.34 -10.92 5.10
CA ALA A 106 3.52 -12.26 4.54
C ALA A 106 2.70 -12.46 3.26
N VAL A 107 1.50 -11.90 3.22
CA VAL A 107 0.62 -11.91 2.04
C VAL A 107 0.08 -10.51 1.83
N GLY A 108 -0.04 -10.10 0.57
CA GLY A 108 -0.64 -8.83 0.19
C GLY A 108 -1.27 -8.90 -1.19
N ALA A 109 -2.33 -8.11 -1.36
CA ALA A 109 -2.87 -7.71 -2.64
C ALA A 109 -3.17 -6.22 -2.65
N VAL A 110 -2.84 -5.56 -3.76
CA VAL A 110 -3.13 -4.15 -4.01
C VAL A 110 -3.96 -4.07 -5.29
N ALA A 111 -5.19 -3.60 -5.17
CA ALA A 111 -6.03 -3.32 -6.33
C ALA A 111 -5.85 -1.86 -6.76
N LEU A 112 -5.73 -1.63 -8.07
CA LEU A 112 -5.76 -0.32 -8.73
C LEU A 112 -7.01 -0.32 -9.63
N PRO A 113 -8.20 -0.01 -9.10
CA PRO A 113 -9.45 -0.36 -9.78
C PRO A 113 -9.65 0.37 -11.10
N ASP A 114 -9.27 1.65 -11.19
CA ASP A 114 -9.32 2.42 -12.45
C ASP A 114 -8.42 1.86 -13.56
N LEU A 115 -7.42 1.05 -13.21
CA LEU A 115 -6.57 0.35 -14.16
C LEU A 115 -7.05 -1.08 -14.47
N GLY A 116 -8.14 -1.54 -13.83
CA GLY A 116 -8.61 -2.92 -13.94
C GLY A 116 -7.58 -3.95 -13.47
N LEU A 117 -6.70 -3.57 -12.53
CA LEU A 117 -5.53 -4.36 -12.12
C LEU A 117 -5.58 -4.71 -10.64
N THR A 118 -5.14 -5.92 -10.30
CA THR A 118 -4.81 -6.29 -8.92
C THR A 118 -3.51 -7.07 -8.92
N MET A 119 -2.54 -6.59 -8.16
CA MET A 119 -1.21 -7.19 -8.02
C MET A 119 -1.14 -7.88 -6.65
N ASP A 120 -0.63 -9.11 -6.61
CA ASP A 120 -0.63 -9.92 -5.40
C ASP A 120 0.68 -10.67 -5.19
N SER A 121 1.02 -10.90 -3.92
CA SER A 121 2.21 -11.61 -3.47
C SER A 121 2.24 -13.10 -3.85
N GLY A 122 1.10 -13.71 -4.18
CA GLY A 122 1.03 -15.13 -4.57
C GLY A 122 1.43 -15.37 -6.03
N ARG A 123 1.30 -14.34 -6.88
CA ARG A 123 1.67 -14.32 -8.30
C ARG A 123 2.36 -12.99 -8.64
N PRO A 124 3.55 -12.74 -8.08
CA PRO A 124 4.24 -11.47 -8.29
C PRO A 124 4.61 -11.30 -9.77
N PRO A 125 4.52 -10.07 -10.32
CA PRO A 125 4.95 -9.81 -11.68
C PRO A 125 6.47 -9.93 -11.82
N SER A 126 6.95 -10.20 -13.03
CA SER A 126 8.37 -10.00 -13.34
C SER A 126 8.67 -8.50 -13.37
N LEU A 127 9.75 -8.09 -12.71
CA LEU A 127 10.18 -6.70 -12.72
C LEU A 127 10.66 -6.29 -14.11
N PRO A 128 10.23 -5.12 -14.62
CA PRO A 128 10.70 -4.59 -15.89
C PRO A 128 12.17 -4.14 -15.81
N GLN A 129 12.79 -3.89 -16.96
CA GLN A 129 14.14 -3.31 -17.01
C GLN A 129 14.20 -1.92 -16.35
N SER A 130 15.37 -1.55 -15.84
CA SER A 130 15.58 -0.26 -15.19
C SER A 130 15.40 0.88 -16.17
N ASN A 131 14.83 1.99 -15.69
CA ASN A 131 14.73 3.20 -16.49
C ASN A 131 16.13 3.75 -16.80
N ARG A 132 16.29 4.40 -17.97
CA ARG A 132 17.57 5.02 -18.37
C ARG A 132 17.96 6.22 -17.48
N GLY A 133 16.97 6.82 -16.81
CA GLY A 133 17.15 7.82 -15.76
C GLY A 133 16.28 7.45 -14.57
N LEU A 134 16.80 7.66 -13.36
CA LEU A 134 16.10 7.26 -12.14
C LEU A 134 14.85 8.10 -11.94
N ARG A 135 13.76 7.44 -11.59
CA ARG A 135 12.47 8.08 -11.28
C ARG A 135 12.06 7.75 -9.86
N MET A 136 11.74 8.78 -9.08
CA MET A 136 11.38 8.65 -7.68
C MET A 136 9.98 9.18 -7.40
N LEU A 137 9.13 8.31 -6.89
CA LEU A 137 7.77 8.63 -6.48
C LEU A 137 7.77 9.33 -5.14
N VAL A 138 7.05 10.45 -5.08
CA VAL A 138 6.85 11.25 -3.87
C VAL A 138 5.38 11.60 -3.68
N SER A 139 5.03 11.92 -2.44
CA SER A 139 3.68 12.43 -2.13
C SER A 139 3.40 13.71 -2.92
N ARG A 140 2.26 13.73 -3.61
CA ARG A 140 1.76 14.90 -4.35
C ARG A 140 1.49 16.11 -3.46
N THR A 141 1.10 15.88 -2.20
CA THR A 141 0.65 16.95 -1.31
C THR A 141 1.77 17.49 -0.43
N ARG A 142 2.65 16.60 0.05
CA ARG A 142 3.72 16.91 0.99
C ARG A 142 4.91 15.99 0.73
N PRO A 143 5.74 16.25 -0.28
CA PRO A 143 6.99 15.52 -0.46
C PRO A 143 7.90 15.85 0.73
N ALA A 144 8.44 14.80 1.36
CA ALA A 144 9.24 14.97 2.57
C ALA A 144 10.65 15.47 2.25
N PRO A 145 11.28 16.29 3.12
CA PRO A 145 12.62 16.82 2.89
C PRO A 145 13.67 15.74 2.61
N GLU A 146 13.62 14.61 3.30
CA GLU A 146 14.54 13.49 3.09
C GLU A 146 14.39 12.91 1.67
N ALA A 147 13.15 12.77 1.17
CA ALA A 147 12.90 12.31 -0.19
C ALA A 147 13.49 13.26 -1.24
N LEU A 148 13.36 14.57 -1.02
CA LEU A 148 13.92 15.60 -1.92
C LEU A 148 15.45 15.61 -1.91
N ALA A 149 16.06 15.42 -0.74
CA ALA A 149 17.52 15.32 -0.60
C ALA A 149 18.05 14.09 -1.35
N VAL A 150 17.46 12.91 -1.12
CA VAL A 150 17.86 11.66 -1.81
C VAL A 150 17.67 11.78 -3.33
N ALA A 151 16.56 12.36 -3.79
CA ALA A 151 16.33 12.57 -5.22
C ALA A 151 17.39 13.47 -5.86
N THR A 152 17.85 14.50 -5.14
CA THR A 152 18.90 15.42 -5.59
C THR A 152 20.23 14.70 -5.74
N GLU A 153 20.65 13.93 -4.73
CA GLU A 153 21.90 13.14 -4.75
C GLU A 153 21.91 12.05 -5.83
N LEU A 154 20.73 11.49 -6.13
CA LEU A 154 20.56 10.48 -7.18
C LEU A 154 20.37 11.07 -8.57
N GLN A 155 20.17 12.40 -8.68
CA GLN A 155 19.71 13.07 -9.89
C GLN A 155 18.44 12.42 -10.47
N ALA A 156 17.54 12.00 -9.57
CA ALA A 156 16.30 11.34 -9.93
C ALA A 156 15.20 12.34 -10.30
N GLU A 157 14.42 12.03 -11.33
CA GLU A 157 13.20 12.75 -11.67
C GLU A 157 12.13 12.47 -10.59
N LEU A 158 11.60 13.53 -9.97
CA LEU A 158 10.50 13.41 -9.02
C LEU A 158 9.17 13.22 -9.75
N VAL A 159 8.44 12.17 -9.37
CA VAL A 159 7.13 11.82 -9.93
C VAL A 159 6.07 11.94 -8.81
N PRO A 160 5.27 13.03 -8.78
CA PRO A 160 4.24 13.19 -7.77
C PRO A 160 3.05 12.25 -8.01
N MET A 161 2.64 11.50 -6.98
CA MET A 161 1.52 10.55 -7.08
C MET A 161 0.77 10.44 -5.73
N GLY A 162 -0.57 10.34 -5.79
CA GLY A 162 -1.41 9.97 -4.64
C GLY A 162 -1.20 8.52 -4.20
N SER A 163 -1.86 8.09 -3.12
CA SER A 163 -1.92 6.69 -2.63
C SER A 163 -0.57 5.96 -2.41
N ALA A 164 -0.35 5.41 -1.21
CA ALA A 164 0.81 4.56 -0.95
C ALA A 164 0.86 3.34 -1.90
N GLY A 165 -0.28 2.69 -2.13
CA GLY A 165 -0.45 1.56 -3.04
C GLY A 165 -0.14 1.89 -4.49
N ALA A 166 -0.69 2.99 -5.01
CA ALA A 166 -0.44 3.44 -6.37
C ALA A 166 1.06 3.68 -6.60
N LYS A 167 1.73 4.32 -5.64
CA LYS A 167 3.19 4.54 -5.70
C LYS A 167 3.96 3.23 -5.70
N ALA A 168 3.72 2.36 -4.74
CA ALA A 168 4.43 1.08 -4.69
C ALA A 168 4.22 0.25 -5.97
N MET A 169 2.99 0.18 -6.48
CA MET A 169 2.68 -0.58 -7.69
C MET A 169 3.23 0.09 -8.95
N ALA A 170 3.39 1.41 -9.00
CA ALA A 170 4.09 2.09 -10.09
C ALA A 170 5.58 1.68 -10.17
N VAL A 171 6.23 1.38 -9.05
CA VAL A 171 7.59 0.77 -9.06
C VAL A 171 7.55 -0.62 -9.70
N LEU A 172 6.62 -1.48 -9.28
CA LEU A 172 6.49 -2.83 -9.87
C LEU A 172 6.13 -2.82 -11.35
N ARG A 173 5.36 -1.82 -11.80
CA ARG A 173 5.00 -1.61 -13.21
C ARG A 173 6.10 -0.94 -14.03
N GLY A 174 7.21 -0.53 -13.40
CA GLY A 174 8.36 0.10 -14.07
C GLY A 174 8.18 1.57 -14.42
N GLU A 175 7.12 2.21 -13.93
CA GLU A 175 6.86 3.64 -14.16
C GLU A 175 7.82 4.52 -13.35
N ALA A 176 8.35 3.97 -12.26
CA ALA A 176 9.38 4.54 -11.41
C ALA A 176 10.33 3.46 -10.88
N ASP A 177 11.45 3.89 -10.27
CA ASP A 177 12.47 2.97 -9.72
C ASP A 177 12.50 2.99 -8.19
N ILE A 178 12.01 4.07 -7.58
CA ILE A 178 12.10 4.34 -6.15
C ILE A 178 10.75 4.88 -5.67
N TYR A 179 10.24 4.33 -4.57
CA TYR A 179 9.24 4.96 -3.72
C TYR A 179 9.85 5.15 -2.33
N LEU A 180 10.01 6.42 -1.95
CA LEU A 180 10.54 6.81 -0.64
C LEU A 180 9.50 7.70 0.03
N HIS A 181 9.13 7.34 1.26
CA HIS A 181 8.24 8.14 2.09
C HIS A 181 8.86 8.35 3.48
N SER A 182 8.74 9.56 4.01
CA SER A 182 9.04 9.91 5.40
C SER A 182 8.00 10.90 5.92
N GLY A 183 7.94 11.06 7.25
CA GLY A 183 6.99 11.97 7.90
C GLY A 183 5.69 11.31 8.34
N GLY A 184 5.68 9.98 8.46
CA GLY A 184 4.58 9.21 9.03
C GLY A 184 3.60 8.66 8.00
N GLN A 185 3.25 7.40 8.22
CA GLN A 185 2.20 6.58 7.61
C GLN A 185 1.71 5.58 8.65
N PHE A 186 0.78 4.72 8.28
CA PHE A 186 0.30 3.62 9.10
C PHE A 186 0.63 2.25 8.46
N GLU A 187 0.40 1.19 9.24
CA GLU A 187 0.60 -0.18 8.79
C GLU A 187 -0.31 -0.55 7.61
N TRP A 188 -1.54 -0.02 7.54
CA TRP A 188 -2.48 -0.28 6.45
C TRP A 188 -2.07 0.34 5.12
N ASP A 189 -1.38 1.49 5.14
CA ASP A 189 -0.80 2.10 3.93
C ASP A 189 0.24 1.18 3.25
N ASN A 190 0.90 0.31 4.03
CA ASN A 190 2.17 -0.30 3.63
C ASN A 190 2.21 -1.83 3.69
N CYS A 191 1.37 -2.48 4.50
CA CYS A 191 1.44 -3.93 4.69
C CYS A 191 1.23 -4.70 3.38
N ALA A 192 0.16 -4.38 2.63
CA ALA A 192 -0.09 -5.04 1.35
C ALA A 192 0.94 -4.65 0.28
N PRO A 193 1.27 -3.35 0.08
CA PRO A 193 2.33 -2.95 -0.83
C PRO A 193 3.70 -3.61 -0.57
N ALA A 194 4.11 -3.68 0.69
CA ALA A 194 5.37 -4.31 1.10
C ALA A 194 5.39 -5.81 0.78
N ALA A 195 4.34 -6.55 1.11
CA ALA A 195 4.27 -7.98 0.80
C ALA A 195 4.35 -8.24 -0.71
N VAL A 196 3.68 -7.43 -1.53
CA VAL A 196 3.72 -7.55 -2.99
C VAL A 196 5.11 -7.20 -3.53
N ALA A 197 5.73 -6.12 -3.03
CA ALA A 197 7.06 -5.69 -3.45
C ALA A 197 8.16 -6.71 -3.09
N VAL A 198 8.15 -7.25 -1.86
CA VAL A 198 9.08 -8.30 -1.43
C VAL A 198 8.91 -9.55 -2.31
N ALA A 199 7.67 -9.98 -2.56
CA ALA A 199 7.41 -11.15 -3.42
C ALA A 199 7.90 -10.95 -4.85
N ALA A 200 7.89 -9.71 -5.36
CA ALA A 200 8.42 -9.36 -6.68
C ALA A 200 9.96 -9.20 -6.71
N GLY A 201 10.65 -9.37 -5.58
CA GLY A 201 12.11 -9.23 -5.48
C GLY A 201 12.58 -7.78 -5.44
N LEU A 202 11.75 -6.85 -4.97
CA LEU A 202 12.17 -5.49 -4.64
C LEU A 202 12.74 -5.42 -3.22
N HIS A 203 13.59 -4.42 -2.99
CA HIS A 203 14.02 -4.04 -1.65
C HIS A 203 12.89 -3.31 -0.93
N VAL A 204 12.62 -3.70 0.32
CA VAL A 204 11.66 -3.04 1.20
C VAL A 204 12.27 -2.89 2.60
N SER A 205 12.36 -1.65 3.09
CA SER A 205 12.88 -1.37 4.44
C SER A 205 12.38 -0.03 4.99
N ARG A 206 12.73 0.24 6.24
CA ARG A 206 12.81 1.60 6.79
C ARG A 206 14.00 2.35 6.19
N LEU A 207 14.07 3.67 6.37
CA LEU A 207 15.18 4.50 5.89
C LEU A 207 16.49 4.28 6.64
N ASP A 208 16.43 3.72 7.86
CA ASP A 208 17.60 3.25 8.59
C ASP A 208 18.11 1.87 8.08
N GLY A 209 17.38 1.24 7.17
CA GLY A 209 17.66 -0.08 6.61
C GLY A 209 17.09 -1.26 7.40
N SER A 210 16.42 -1.01 8.54
CA SER A 210 15.77 -2.05 9.32
C SER A 210 14.51 -2.60 8.61
N HIS A 211 14.13 -3.82 8.96
CA HIS A 211 12.93 -4.45 8.43
C HIS A 211 11.65 -3.75 8.94
N MET A 212 10.64 -3.70 8.08
CA MET A 212 9.30 -3.26 8.46
C MET A 212 8.65 -4.27 9.41
N ALA A 213 8.12 -3.78 10.54
CA ALA A 213 7.37 -4.59 11.51
C ALA A 213 5.91 -4.13 11.57
N TYR A 214 5.01 -5.11 11.63
CA TYR A 214 3.56 -4.96 11.56
C TYR A 214 2.87 -5.61 12.77
N ASN A 215 1.56 -5.39 12.91
CA ASN A 215 0.75 -5.74 14.07
C ASN A 215 1.31 -5.15 15.38
N LYS A 216 1.91 -3.95 15.35
CA LYS A 216 2.45 -3.30 16.55
C LYS A 216 1.33 -2.66 17.37
N PRO A 217 1.52 -2.40 18.68
CA PRO A 217 0.54 -1.68 19.49
C PRO A 217 0.18 -0.31 18.92
N CYS A 218 1.19 0.46 18.50
CA CYS A 218 1.02 1.67 17.72
C CYS A 218 1.25 1.33 16.24
N PRO A 219 0.22 1.39 15.37
CA PRO A 219 0.32 1.01 13.97
C PRO A 219 0.97 2.10 13.09
N GLU A 220 1.65 3.08 13.70
CA GLU A 220 2.39 4.10 12.95
C GLU A 220 3.70 3.55 12.38
N LEU A 221 4.03 3.98 11.18
CA LEU A 221 5.28 3.73 10.47
C LEU A 221 5.88 5.08 10.06
N PRO A 222 7.05 5.47 10.60
CA PRO A 222 7.61 6.80 10.33
C PRO A 222 8.02 7.02 8.88
N ASP A 223 8.44 5.95 8.21
CA ASP A 223 9.04 6.01 6.88
C ASP A 223 9.06 4.63 6.20
N LEU A 224 9.31 4.64 4.90
CA LEU A 224 9.38 3.47 4.02
C LEU A 224 10.31 3.75 2.82
N LEU A 225 11.04 2.73 2.42
CA LEU A 225 11.72 2.63 1.13
C LEU A 225 11.27 1.37 0.39
N ILE A 226 10.78 1.53 -0.83
CA ILE A 226 10.60 0.47 -1.83
C ILE A 226 11.42 0.83 -3.07
N CYS A 227 12.37 -0.01 -3.45
CA CYS A 227 13.18 0.24 -4.64
C CYS A 227 13.76 -1.05 -5.23
N ARG A 228 14.43 -0.95 -6.37
CA ARG A 228 15.24 -2.06 -6.89
C ARG A 228 16.42 -2.35 -5.96
N HIS A 229 16.80 -3.62 -5.84
CA HIS A 229 17.86 -4.04 -4.92
C HIS A 229 19.22 -3.39 -5.19
N ASP A 230 19.57 -3.13 -6.45
CA ASP A 230 20.81 -2.48 -6.86
C ASP A 230 20.91 -1.01 -6.43
N LEU A 231 19.78 -0.37 -6.08
CA LEU A 231 19.73 1.01 -5.61
C LEU A 231 19.73 1.13 -4.08
N ALA A 232 19.39 0.06 -3.36
CA ALA A 232 19.08 0.11 -1.93
C ALA A 232 20.24 0.65 -1.08
N GLU A 233 21.44 0.08 -1.21
CA GLU A 233 22.60 0.51 -0.42
C GLU A 233 22.97 1.97 -0.68
N ARG A 234 22.90 2.40 -1.95
CA ARG A 234 23.19 3.78 -2.34
C ARG A 234 22.16 4.74 -1.74
N ILE A 235 20.87 4.43 -1.83
CA ILE A 235 19.80 5.27 -1.24
C ILE A 235 19.98 5.37 0.28
N LEU A 236 20.15 4.24 0.96
CA LEU A 236 20.26 4.20 2.42
C LEU A 236 21.50 4.97 2.93
N SER A 237 22.56 5.07 2.12
CA SER A 237 23.74 5.88 2.50
C SER A 237 23.46 7.39 2.61
N PHE A 238 22.41 7.89 1.96
CA PHE A 238 21.98 9.29 2.03
C PHE A 238 20.97 9.55 3.16
N CYS A 239 20.45 8.49 3.80
CA CYS A 239 19.48 8.59 4.89
C CYS A 239 20.13 8.44 6.28
N ARG A 240 21.44 8.18 6.34
CA ARG A 240 22.21 7.94 7.57
C ARG A 240 22.96 9.18 8.04
#